data_AF-A0A7V9DPU7-F1
#
_entry.id   AF-A0A7V9DPU7-F1
#
_cell.length_a   1.000
_cell.length_b   1.000
_cell.length_c   1.000
_cell.angle_alpha   90.00
_cell.angle_beta   90.00
_cell.angle_gamma   90.00
#
_symmetry.space_group_name_H-M   'P 1'
#
loop_
_entity.id
_entity.type
_entity.pdbx_description
1 polymer ?
#
loop_
_entity_poly.entity_id
_entity_poly.type
_entity_poly.pdbx_seq_one_letter_code
_entity_poly.pdbx_strand_id
1 'polypeptide(L)' 'MSSTTAAELASLTDAVQRCRQRVSGLTEPYLGTRHGDILAALYEVERGLIGTERALQRAARLVTD' A
#
# COMPACT_ATOMS: atom_id res chain seq x y z
N MET A 1 -7.27 -9.94 -23.75
CA MET A 1 -6.29 -8.99 -23.18
C MET A 1 -6.70 -8.50 -21.79
N SER A 2 -8.00 -8.26 -21.49
CA SER A 2 -8.41 -7.79 -20.15
C SER A 2 -8.13 -8.77 -19.02
N SER A 3 -8.14 -10.09 -19.25
CA SER A 3 -7.86 -11.08 -18.18
C SER A 3 -6.42 -11.00 -17.66
N THR A 4 -5.44 -10.76 -18.53
CA THR A 4 -4.05 -10.52 -18.14
C THR A 4 -3.92 -9.21 -17.36
N THR A 5 -4.57 -8.13 -17.83
CA THR A 5 -4.56 -6.84 -17.13
C THR A 5 -5.18 -6.93 -15.73
N ALA A 6 -6.31 -7.63 -15.58
CA ALA A 6 -6.94 -7.85 -14.28
C ALA A 6 -6.04 -8.66 -13.33
N ALA A 7 -5.39 -9.70 -13.83
CA ALA A 7 -4.45 -10.51 -13.06
C ALA A 7 -3.23 -9.71 -12.58
N GLU A 8 -2.66 -8.87 -13.44
CA GLU A 8 -1.56 -7.98 -13.06
C GLU A 8 -1.98 -6.95 -11.99
N LEU A 9 -3.17 -6.36 -12.13
CA LEU A 9 -3.70 -5.42 -11.14
C LEU A 9 -3.96 -6.09 -9.78
N ALA A 10 -4.40 -7.35 -9.78
CA ALA A 10 -4.54 -8.14 -8.55
C ALA A 10 -3.16 -8.40 -7.90
N SER A 11 -2.18 -8.85 -8.69
CA SER A 11 -0.80 -9.07 -8.22
C SER A 11 -0.16 -7.81 -7.62
N LEU A 12 -0.35 -6.65 -8.27
CA LEU A 12 0.11 -5.35 -7.75
C LEU A 12 -0.61 -4.96 -6.45
N THR A 13 -1.91 -5.26 -6.34
CA THR A 13 -2.67 -5.00 -5.11
C THR A 13 -2.09 -5.80 -3.95
N ASP A 14 -1.82 -7.09 -4.15
CA ASP A 14 -1.20 -7.97 -3.14
C ASP A 14 0.20 -7.49 -2.74
N ALA A 15 0.99 -7.01 -3.70
CA ALA A 15 2.30 -6.44 -3.44
C ALA A 15 2.21 -5.17 -2.57
N VAL A 16 1.29 -4.25 -2.88
CA VAL A 16 1.07 -3.03 -2.10
C VAL A 16 0.58 -3.34 -0.69
N GLN A 17 -0.32 -4.32 -0.53
CA GLN A 17 -0.79 -4.76 0.79
C GLN A 17 0.34 -5.32 1.66
N ARG A 18 1.23 -6.15 1.09
CA ARG A 18 2.41 -6.66 1.79
C ARG A 18 3.39 -5.54 2.16
N CYS A 19 3.60 -4.57 1.28
CA CYS A 19 4.40 -3.39 1.59
C CYS A 19 3.80 -2.60 2.76
N ARG A 20 2.48 -2.39 2.77
CA ARG A 20 1.80 -1.68 3.85
C ARG A 20 2.00 -2.37 5.20
N GLN A 21 1.81 -3.69 5.25
CA GLN A 21 2.05 -4.48 6.47
C GLN A 21 3.49 -4.34 6.98
N ARG A 22 4.47 -4.40 6.07
CA ARG A 22 5.88 -4.21 6.43
C ARG A 22 6.16 -2.81 6.96
N VAL A 23 5.64 -1.77 6.32
CA VAL A 23 5.81 -0.37 6.77
C VAL A 23 5.17 -0.17 8.15
N SER A 24 3.98 -0.73 8.38
CA SER A 24 3.34 -0.70 9.70
C SER A 24 4.24 -1.33 10.77
N GLY A 25 4.83 -2.50 10.51
CA GLY A 25 5.79 -3.13 11.44
C GLY A 25 7.07 -2.32 11.66
N LEU A 26 7.50 -1.50 10.69
CA LEU A 26 8.65 -0.59 10.87
C LEU A 26 8.36 0.56 11.84
N THR A 27 7.09 0.85 12.17
CA THR A 27 6.75 1.92 13.11
C THR A 27 6.98 1.52 14.57
N GLU A 28 6.85 0.23 14.90
CA GLU A 28 6.89 -0.29 16.27
C GLU A 28 8.12 0.17 17.08
N PRO A 29 9.36 0.14 16.54
CA PRO A 29 10.55 0.52 17.31
C PRO A 29 10.62 2.02 17.67
N TYR A 30 9.84 2.87 16.99
CA TYR A 30 9.92 4.32 17.13
C TYR A 30 8.81 4.90 18.03
N LEU A 31 7.82 4.10 18.42
CA LEU A 31 6.71 4.53 19.28
C LEU A 31 7.23 5.00 20.65
N GLY A 32 6.79 6.19 21.08
CA GLY A 32 7.20 6.78 22.36
C GLY A 32 8.66 7.25 22.42
N THR A 33 9.40 7.17 21.31
CA THR A 33 10.77 7.68 21.21
C THR A 33 10.79 9.15 20.77
N ARG A 34 11.97 9.79 20.82
CA ARG A 34 12.18 11.14 20.27
C ARG A 34 12.19 11.20 18.73
N HIS A 35 12.13 10.05 18.05
CA HIS A 35 12.21 9.93 16.59
C HIS A 35 10.85 10.14 15.90
N GLY A 36 10.14 11.21 16.30
CA GLY A 36 8.81 11.53 15.77
C GLY A 36 8.83 11.88 14.27
N ASP A 37 9.95 12.38 13.76
CA ASP A 37 10.20 12.66 12.35
C ASP A 37 10.24 11.38 11.50
N ILE A 38 10.95 10.35 11.96
CA ILE A 38 10.97 9.02 11.31
C ILE A 38 9.57 8.41 11.32
N LEU A 39 8.88 8.47 12.47
CA LEU A 39 7.53 7.95 12.61
C LEU A 39 6.54 8.66 11.66
N ALA A 40 6.63 9.99 11.57
CA ALA A 40 5.84 10.79 10.62
C ALA A 40 6.12 10.38 9.17
N ALA A 41 7.39 10.20 8.79
CA ALA A 41 7.76 9.76 7.45
C ALA A 41 7.20 8.36 7.11
N LEU A 42 7.24 7.42 8.07
CA LEU A 42 6.67 6.07 7.89
C LEU A 42 5.14 6.10 7.74
N TYR A 43 4.44 6.93 8.51
CA TYR A 43 2.99 7.10 8.35
C TYR A 43 2.60 7.74 7.03
N GLU A 44 3.38 8.69 6.52
CA GLU A 44 3.15 9.25 5.18
C GLU A 44 3.33 8.19 4.08
N VAL A 45 4.32 7.31 4.20
CA VAL A 45 4.48 6.17 3.29
C VAL A 45 3.27 5.24 3.38
N GLU A 46 2.83 4.88 4.59
CA GLU A 46 1.64 4.03 4.80
C GLU A 46 0.38 4.64 4.15
N ARG A 47 0.18 5.95 4.35
CA ARG A 47 -0.93 6.71 3.75
C ARG A 47 -0.87 6.68 2.22
N GLY A 48 0.32 6.85 1.64
CA GLY A 48 0.55 6.74 0.20
C GLY A 48 0.16 5.35 -0.33
N LEU A 49 0.56 4.28 0.36
CA LEU A 49 0.23 2.91 0.00
C LEU A 49 -1.28 2.63 0.04
N ILE A 50 -2.01 3.17 1.03
CA ILE A 50 -3.49 3.08 1.08
C ILE A 50 -4.12 3.76 -0.15
N GLY A 51 -3.60 4.93 -0.55
CA GLY A 51 -4.05 5.64 -1.74
C GLY A 51 -3.85 4.81 -3.01
N THR A 52 -2.66 4.20 -3.15
CA THR A 52 -2.30 3.33 -4.27
C THR A 52 -3.16 2.07 -4.32
N GLU A 53 -3.38 1.38 -3.19
CA GLU A 53 -4.25 0.20 -3.10
C GLU A 53 -5.66 0.52 -3.62
N ARG A 54 -6.24 1.64 -3.16
CA ARG A 54 -7.57 2.07 -3.62
C ARG A 54 -7.59 2.38 -5.11
N ALA A 55 -6.52 2.96 -5.66
CA ALA A 55 -6.41 3.23 -7.09
C ALA A 55 -6.35 1.95 -7.93
N LEU A 56 -5.55 0.97 -7.50
CA LEU A 56 -5.46 -0.34 -8.13
C LEU A 56 -6.80 -1.08 -8.12
N GLN A 57 -7.49 -1.10 -6.98
CA GLN A 57 -8.83 -1.71 -6.88
C GLN A 57 -9.87 -1.01 -7.77
N ARG A 58 -9.80 0.32 -7.91
CA ARG A 58 -10.66 1.04 -8.87
C ARG A 58 -10.34 0.66 -10.30
N ALA A 59 -9.07 0.60 -10.68
CA ALA A 59 -8.66 0.16 -12.02
C ALA A 59 -9.11 -1.28 -12.32
N ALA A 60 -8.96 -2.19 -11.36
CA ALA A 60 -9.37 -3.58 -11.52
C ALA A 60 -10.88 -3.71 -11.81
N ARG A 61 -11.73 -2.93 -11.12
CA ARG A 61 -13.17 -2.89 -11.41
C ARG A 61 -13.46 -2.48 -12.85
N LEU A 62 -12.83 -1.39 -13.33
CA LEU A 62 -13.02 -0.89 -14.70
C LEU A 62 -12.54 -1.84 -15.80
N VAL A 63 -11.65 -2.78 -15.50
CA VAL A 63 -11.14 -3.78 -16.46
C VAL A 63 -12.04 -5.03 -16.49
N THR A 64 -12.81 -5.25 -15.43
CA THR A 64 -13.67 -6.43 -15.26
C THR A 64 -15.12 -6.17 -15.68
N ASP A 65 -15.55 -4.90 -15.63
CA ASP A 65 -16.81 -4.40 -16.18
C ASP A 65 -16.76 -4.28 -17.72
#